data_AF-A0A8J6ZEG5-F1
#
_entry.id   AF-A0A8J6ZEG5-F1
#
_cell.length_a   1.000
_cell.length_b   1.000
_cell.length_c   1.000
_cell.angle_alpha   90.00
_cell.angle_beta   90.00
_cell.angle_gamma   90.00
#
_symmetry.space_group_name_H-M   'P 1'
#
loop_
_entity.id
_entity.type
_entity.pdbx_description
1 polymer ?
#
loop_
_entity_poly.entity_id
_entity_poly.type
_entity_poly.pdbx_seq_one_letter_code
_entity_poly.pdbx_strand_id
1 'polypeptide(L)'
;MATLNRILFIQETNLKQEPVQSSQLPSTKQQKIPVGTILVLKSYEIPANNSDHYKLVLEDIQFKGLSSNWFAFAKHAKIIQETINPVATIQAIATKQQSKDILKITVDRQSVGNQQGFLKLVFNADTIIKRQPVDSKVLNDQSKQVIPAGTELILLTDKPDTNNIVKFSLQDSHLKFSLKDIEFKGFAQDWYVFTQHVGIEPVD
;
A
#
# COMPACT_ATOMS: atom_id res chain seq x y z
N MET A 1 5.65 -21.74 -8.09
CA MET A 1 4.75 -20.60 -7.77
C MET A 1 4.75 -19.68 -8.98
N ALA A 2 3.60 -19.08 -9.32
CA ALA A 2 3.54 -18.14 -10.44
C ALA A 2 4.24 -16.82 -10.06
N THR A 3 5.02 -16.29 -10.97
CA THR A 3 5.66 -14.97 -10.83
C THR A 3 4.62 -13.89 -11.08
N LEU A 4 4.57 -12.87 -10.22
CA LEU A 4 3.65 -11.74 -10.41
C LEU A 4 4.34 -10.57 -11.10
N ASN A 5 3.62 -9.90 -12.01
CA ASN A 5 4.03 -8.60 -12.50
C ASN A 5 3.67 -7.56 -11.45
N ARG A 6 4.67 -6.83 -10.95
CA ARG A 6 4.47 -5.75 -9.99
C ARG A 6 5.23 -4.51 -10.45
N ILE A 7 4.78 -3.34 -10.00
CA ILE A 7 5.51 -2.09 -10.16
C ILE A 7 6.02 -1.61 -8.80
N LEU A 8 7.34 -1.41 -8.71
CA LEU A 8 8.02 -0.78 -7.59
C LEU A 8 8.24 0.69 -7.90
N PHE A 9 7.81 1.58 -7.01
CA PHE A 9 8.08 3.01 -7.11
C PHE A 9 9.37 3.34 -6.36
N ILE A 10 10.41 3.70 -7.10
CA ILE A 10 11.74 4.04 -6.56
C ILE A 10 11.90 5.53 -6.24
N GLN A 11 10.87 6.32 -6.54
CA GLN A 11 10.78 7.73 -6.21
C GLN A 11 9.31 8.13 -6.05
N GLU A 12 9.06 9.08 -5.15
CA GLU A 12 7.77 9.77 -5.01
C GLU A 12 7.28 10.27 -6.38
N THR A 13 6.05 9.89 -6.76
CA THR A 13 5.51 10.24 -8.08
C THR A 13 3.99 10.32 -8.07
N ASN A 14 3.41 10.71 -9.20
CA ASN A 14 1.98 10.60 -9.43
C ASN A 14 1.72 9.55 -10.52
N LEU A 15 0.83 8.61 -10.24
CA LEU A 15 0.09 7.94 -11.29
C LEU A 15 -0.92 8.91 -11.88
N LYS A 16 -1.09 8.83 -13.20
CA LYS A 16 -2.00 9.69 -13.96
C LYS A 16 -2.90 8.87 -14.86
N GLN A 17 -4.11 9.35 -15.15
CA GLN A 17 -4.97 8.68 -16.14
C GLN A 17 -4.62 9.07 -17.58
N GLU A 18 -3.70 10.03 -17.77
CA GLU A 18 -3.21 10.49 -19.08
C GLU A 18 -1.70 10.78 -19.01
N PRO A 19 -0.92 10.52 -20.08
CA PRO A 19 0.54 10.71 -20.11
C PRO A 19 0.93 12.18 -20.36
N VAL A 20 0.31 13.11 -19.64
CA VAL A 20 0.61 14.56 -19.67
C VAL A 20 1.21 15.02 -18.35
N GLN A 21 1.63 16.29 -18.22
CA GLN A 21 2.16 16.79 -16.94
C GLN A 21 1.08 16.71 -15.84
N SER A 22 1.44 16.23 -14.65
CA SER A 22 0.47 16.01 -13.57
C SER A 22 -0.30 17.28 -13.20
N SER A 23 0.36 18.44 -13.23
CA SER A 23 -0.23 19.75 -12.95
C SER A 23 -1.35 20.15 -13.94
N GLN A 24 -1.45 19.50 -15.09
CA GLN A 24 -2.49 19.74 -16.09
C GLN A 24 -3.73 18.89 -15.85
N LEU A 25 -3.67 17.90 -14.95
CA LEU A 25 -4.78 17.01 -14.66
C LEU A 25 -5.52 17.45 -13.40
N PRO A 26 -6.85 17.24 -13.33
CA PRO A 26 -7.56 17.37 -12.07
C PRO A 26 -7.12 16.28 -11.07
N SER A 27 -7.29 16.54 -9.77
CA SER A 27 -6.90 15.60 -8.70
C SER A 27 -7.60 14.24 -8.79
N THR A 28 -8.78 14.15 -9.41
CA THR A 28 -9.52 12.90 -9.63
C THR A 28 -8.88 11.98 -10.69
N LYS A 29 -7.96 12.51 -11.49
CA LYS A 29 -7.19 11.78 -12.51
C LYS A 29 -5.74 11.54 -12.08
N GLN A 30 -5.42 11.81 -10.82
CA GLN A 30 -4.10 11.66 -10.25
C GLN A 30 -4.15 10.81 -8.98
N GLN A 31 -3.10 10.05 -8.75
CA GLN A 31 -2.87 9.38 -7.48
C GLN A 31 -1.40 9.55 -7.11
N LYS A 32 -1.13 10.21 -5.98
CA LYS A 32 0.22 10.25 -5.41
C LYS A 32 0.63 8.85 -4.97
N ILE A 33 1.87 8.48 -5.26
CA ILE A 33 2.45 7.21 -4.87
C ILE A 33 3.77 7.46 -4.15
N PRO A 34 3.87 7.05 -2.87
CA PRO A 34 5.12 7.09 -2.13
C PRO A 34 6.22 6.21 -2.72
N VAL A 35 7.47 6.61 -2.50
CA VAL A 35 8.62 5.74 -2.71
C VAL A 35 8.49 4.47 -1.86
N GLY A 36 8.94 3.33 -2.39
CA GLY A 36 8.84 2.02 -1.74
C GLY A 36 7.48 1.33 -1.92
N THR A 37 6.48 2.00 -2.51
CA THR A 37 5.20 1.35 -2.81
C THR A 37 5.40 0.25 -3.87
N ILE A 38 4.76 -0.91 -3.68
CA ILE A 38 4.66 -1.97 -4.67
C ILE A 38 3.19 -2.27 -4.96
N LEU A 39 2.79 -2.21 -6.23
CA LEU A 39 1.44 -2.54 -6.67
C LEU A 39 1.45 -3.72 -7.63
N VAL A 40 0.49 -4.62 -7.50
CA VAL A 40 0.31 -5.77 -8.41
C VAL A 40 -0.37 -5.31 -9.70
N LEU A 41 0.14 -5.81 -10.83
CA LEU A 41 -0.31 -5.44 -12.16
C LEU A 41 -1.08 -6.60 -12.80
N LYS A 42 -2.24 -6.28 -13.35
CA LYS A 42 -2.95 -7.14 -14.30
C LYS A 42 -2.22 -7.20 -15.63
N SER A 43 -1.78 -6.04 -16.12
CA SER A 43 -1.04 -5.88 -17.35
C SER A 43 -0.29 -4.55 -17.38
N TYR A 44 0.74 -4.45 -18.20
CA TYR A 44 1.44 -3.20 -18.47
C TYR A 44 1.95 -3.14 -19.91
N GLU A 45 2.15 -1.92 -20.39
CA GLU A 45 2.89 -1.63 -21.63
C GLU A 45 4.13 -0.82 -21.25
N ILE A 46 5.28 -1.27 -21.73
CA ILE A 46 6.53 -0.52 -21.60
C ILE A 46 6.52 0.69 -22.54
N PRO A 47 7.19 1.80 -22.19
CA PRO A 47 7.29 2.94 -23.07
C PRO A 47 7.91 2.53 -24.41
N ALA A 48 7.19 2.75 -25.50
CA ALA A 48 7.66 2.59 -26.87
C ALA A 48 7.63 3.95 -27.58
N ASN A 49 8.54 4.16 -28.54
CA ASN A 49 8.76 5.47 -29.18
C ASN A 49 9.00 6.58 -28.13
N ASN A 50 8.72 7.84 -28.44
CA ASN A 50 8.94 9.00 -27.57
C ASN A 50 8.10 9.04 -26.27
N SER A 51 7.49 7.92 -25.84
CA SER A 51 6.82 7.82 -24.55
C SER A 51 7.85 7.57 -23.44
N ASP A 52 7.67 8.26 -22.33
CA ASP A 52 8.46 8.12 -21.09
C ASP A 52 7.62 7.53 -19.94
N HIS A 53 6.43 7.01 -20.23
CA HIS A 53 5.52 6.44 -19.24
C HIS A 53 5.23 4.96 -19.50
N TYR A 54 5.20 4.17 -18.42
CA TYR A 54 4.52 2.89 -18.40
C TYR A 54 3.02 3.13 -18.45
N LYS A 55 2.28 2.36 -19.25
CA LYS A 55 0.82 2.26 -19.13
C LYS A 55 0.50 1.01 -18.32
N LEU A 56 -0.35 1.15 -17.31
CA LEU A 56 -0.58 0.16 -16.27
C LEU A 56 -2.08 -0.13 -16.14
N VAL A 57 -2.40 -1.40 -15.92
CA VAL A 57 -3.68 -1.84 -15.38
C VAL A 57 -3.38 -2.56 -14.08
N LEU A 58 -3.86 -2.02 -12.97
CA LEU A 58 -3.66 -2.60 -11.64
C LEU A 58 -4.60 -3.79 -11.44
N GLU A 59 -4.14 -4.81 -10.73
CA GLU A 59 -4.98 -5.95 -10.34
C GLU A 59 -5.86 -5.53 -9.15
N ASP A 60 -7.17 -5.56 -9.32
CA ASP A 60 -8.22 -5.29 -8.32
C ASP A 60 -8.17 -3.98 -7.51
N ILE A 61 -7.17 -3.12 -7.73
CA ILE A 61 -6.99 -1.84 -7.05
C ILE A 61 -7.78 -0.72 -7.73
N GLN A 62 -8.54 0.04 -6.93
CA GLN A 62 -9.28 1.22 -7.38
C GLN A 62 -8.89 2.48 -6.61
N PHE A 63 -8.27 3.43 -7.32
CA PHE A 63 -8.07 4.80 -6.84
C PHE A 63 -9.26 5.70 -7.23
N LYS A 64 -9.13 7.01 -7.02
CA LYS A 64 -10.11 7.99 -7.53
C LYS A 64 -10.24 7.94 -9.06
N GLY A 65 -11.42 8.33 -9.55
CA GLY A 65 -11.72 8.45 -10.96
C GLY A 65 -12.43 7.22 -11.56
N LEU A 66 -12.61 7.25 -12.87
CA LEU A 66 -13.42 6.26 -13.61
C LEU A 66 -12.56 5.31 -14.47
N SER A 67 -11.29 5.63 -14.69
CA SER A 67 -10.39 4.82 -15.51
C SER A 67 -9.59 3.85 -14.65
N SER A 68 -9.48 2.61 -15.12
CA SER A 68 -8.55 1.60 -14.60
C SER A 68 -7.15 1.69 -15.21
N ASN A 69 -7.00 2.46 -16.30
CA ASN A 69 -5.70 2.72 -16.92
C ASN A 69 -4.98 3.84 -16.18
N TRP A 70 -3.72 3.57 -15.83
CA TRP A 70 -2.82 4.51 -15.19
C TRP A 70 -1.50 4.62 -15.95
N PHE A 71 -0.83 5.76 -15.82
CA PHE A 71 0.46 6.05 -16.39
C PHE A 71 1.44 6.37 -15.28
N ALA A 72 2.56 5.64 -15.23
CA ALA A 72 3.68 5.90 -14.32
C ALA A 72 4.88 6.41 -15.10
N PHE A 73 5.53 7.46 -14.62
CA PHE A 73 6.75 7.96 -15.24
C PHE A 73 7.89 6.96 -15.06
N ALA A 74 8.47 6.50 -16.17
CA ALA A 74 9.34 5.32 -16.18
C ALA A 74 10.66 5.52 -15.40
N LYS A 75 11.11 6.76 -15.20
CA LYS A 75 12.30 7.04 -14.38
C LYS A 75 12.05 6.90 -12.87
N HIS A 76 10.79 6.90 -12.43
CA HIS A 76 10.43 6.84 -11.01
C HIS A 76 9.94 5.45 -10.58
N ALA A 77 9.86 4.49 -11.50
CA ALA A 77 9.33 3.17 -11.21
C ALA A 77 10.04 2.07 -12.01
N LYS A 78 9.94 0.83 -11.52
CA LYS A 78 10.49 -0.36 -12.17
C LYS A 78 9.44 -1.45 -12.17
N ILE A 79 9.32 -2.16 -13.29
CA ILE A 79 8.56 -3.42 -13.33
C ILE A 79 9.45 -4.51 -12.74
N ILE A 80 8.90 -5.25 -11.79
CA ILE A 80 9.55 -6.41 -11.17
C ILE A 80 8.69 -7.66 -11.41
N GLN A 81 9.36 -8.79 -11.63
CA GLN A 81 8.74 -10.09 -11.87
C GLN A 81 9.34 -11.09 -10.90
N GLU A 82 8.72 -11.17 -9.73
CA GLU A 82 9.26 -11.93 -8.60
C GLU A 82 8.15 -12.75 -7.93
N THR A 83 8.56 -13.78 -7.20
CA THR A 83 7.67 -14.51 -6.30
C THR A 83 7.44 -13.69 -5.04
N ILE A 84 6.23 -13.79 -4.48
CA ILE A 84 5.94 -13.21 -3.16
C ILE A 84 6.71 -14.00 -2.11
N ASN A 85 7.47 -13.31 -1.27
CA ASN A 85 8.05 -13.87 -0.06
C ASN A 85 7.19 -13.41 1.12
N PRO A 86 6.39 -14.30 1.73
CA PRO A 86 5.55 -13.91 2.86
C PRO A 86 6.38 -13.48 4.06
N VAL A 87 5.92 -12.45 4.75
CA VAL A 87 6.55 -11.92 5.96
C VAL A 87 5.78 -12.35 7.20
N ALA A 88 6.36 -12.17 8.40
CA ALA A 88 5.69 -12.50 9.65
C ALA A 88 4.36 -11.72 9.79
N THR A 89 3.27 -12.45 10.02
CA THR A 89 1.95 -11.82 10.12
C THR A 89 1.82 -11.00 11.40
N ILE A 90 1.00 -9.95 11.35
CA ILE A 90 0.68 -9.14 12.53
C ILE A 90 0.09 -10.02 13.64
N GLN A 91 -0.72 -11.02 13.30
CA GLN A 91 -1.25 -11.96 14.28
C GLN A 91 -0.14 -12.72 15.02
N ALA A 92 0.88 -13.19 14.29
CA ALA A 92 2.01 -13.89 14.89
C ALA A 92 2.84 -12.97 15.79
N ILE A 93 3.05 -11.71 15.39
CA ILE A 93 3.76 -10.71 16.21
C ILE A 93 2.95 -10.38 17.48
N ALA A 94 1.65 -10.09 17.34
CA ALA A 94 0.78 -9.76 18.48
C ALA A 94 0.69 -10.91 19.50
N THR A 95 0.66 -12.15 19.01
CA THR A 95 0.65 -13.35 19.87
C THR A 95 1.95 -13.46 20.68
N LYS A 96 3.12 -13.24 20.06
CA LYS A 96 4.41 -13.20 20.77
C LYS A 96 4.47 -12.08 21.81
N GLN A 97 3.82 -10.95 21.54
CA GLN A 97 3.72 -9.81 22.46
C GLN A 97 2.65 -9.98 23.54
N GLN A 98 1.84 -11.04 23.48
CA GLN A 98 0.67 -11.26 24.34
C GLN A 98 -0.30 -10.06 24.35
N SER A 99 -0.42 -9.37 23.21
CA SER A 99 -1.24 -8.16 23.08
C SER A 99 -2.53 -8.42 22.32
N LYS A 100 -3.62 -7.84 22.80
CA LYS A 100 -4.96 -7.94 22.17
C LYS A 100 -5.36 -6.69 21.40
N ASP A 101 -5.00 -5.51 21.91
CA ASP A 101 -5.53 -4.23 21.40
C ASP A 101 -4.46 -3.33 20.79
N ILE A 102 -3.17 -3.60 21.06
CA ILE A 102 -2.06 -2.73 20.60
C ILE A 102 -0.91 -3.58 20.06
N LEU A 103 -0.60 -3.43 18.78
CA LEU A 103 0.64 -3.94 18.21
C LEU A 103 1.77 -2.94 18.45
N LYS A 104 2.93 -3.42 18.93
CA LYS A 104 4.13 -2.60 19.08
C LYS A 104 5.15 -3.00 18.03
N ILE A 105 5.61 -2.06 17.21
CA ILE A 105 6.69 -2.28 16.25
C ILE A 105 7.90 -1.50 16.72
N THR A 106 8.98 -2.21 17.04
CA THR A 106 10.27 -1.58 17.34
C THR A 106 10.93 -1.19 16.03
N VAL A 107 11.43 0.04 15.96
CA VAL A 107 12.19 0.53 14.81
C VAL A 107 13.52 1.08 15.28
N ASP A 108 14.50 1.17 14.38
CA ASP A 108 15.72 1.89 14.68
C ASP A 108 15.53 3.37 14.34
N ARG A 109 15.49 4.20 15.38
CA ARG A 109 15.25 5.63 15.26
C ARG A 109 16.41 6.38 14.57
N GLN A 110 17.61 5.80 14.54
CA GLN A 110 18.75 6.39 13.84
C GLN A 110 18.63 6.25 12.32
N SER A 111 18.05 5.14 11.84
CA SER A 111 17.82 4.90 10.41
C SER A 111 16.54 5.56 9.88
N VAL A 112 15.44 5.57 10.65
CA VAL A 112 14.16 6.15 10.19
C VAL A 112 14.05 7.67 10.38
N GLY A 113 14.97 8.27 11.15
CA GLY A 113 14.98 9.70 11.45
C GLY A 113 13.69 10.21 12.11
N ASN A 114 13.25 11.41 11.74
CA ASN A 114 12.02 12.07 12.24
C ASN A 114 10.87 12.08 11.23
N GLN A 115 10.95 11.25 10.17
CA GLN A 115 9.99 11.24 9.06
C GLN A 115 8.85 10.24 9.30
N GLN A 116 7.77 10.35 8.53
CA GLN A 116 6.69 9.36 8.44
C GLN A 116 6.81 8.59 7.12
N GLY A 117 6.21 7.40 7.06
CA GLY A 117 6.30 6.53 5.88
C GLY A 117 7.58 5.73 5.79
N PHE A 118 8.12 5.34 6.95
CA PHE A 118 9.26 4.44 7.08
C PHE A 118 8.83 2.99 7.36
N LEU A 119 7.52 2.73 7.49
CA LEU A 119 6.95 1.39 7.57
C LEU A 119 6.03 1.15 6.36
N LYS A 120 6.06 -0.08 5.86
CA LYS A 120 5.16 -0.59 4.83
C LYS A 120 4.32 -1.74 5.38
N LEU A 121 3.08 -1.82 4.89
CA LEU A 121 2.20 -2.95 5.10
C LEU A 121 2.37 -3.92 3.94
N VAL A 122 2.77 -5.15 4.22
CA VAL A 122 3.03 -6.19 3.23
C VAL A 122 1.86 -7.16 3.21
N PHE A 123 1.24 -7.34 2.04
CA PHE A 123 0.08 -8.21 1.86
C PHE A 123 0.52 -9.62 1.45
N ASN A 124 0.46 -10.57 2.39
CA ASN A 124 0.87 -11.96 2.17
C ASN A 124 -0.19 -12.80 1.41
N ALA A 125 -1.43 -12.33 1.39
CA ALA A 125 -2.57 -13.00 0.79
C ALA A 125 -3.55 -11.97 0.22
N ASP A 126 -4.32 -12.37 -0.80
CA ASP A 126 -5.43 -11.57 -1.30
C ASP A 126 -6.40 -11.31 -0.15
N THR A 127 -6.78 -10.05 0.03
CA THR A 127 -7.62 -9.66 1.16
C THR A 127 -8.45 -8.44 0.81
N ILE A 128 -9.35 -8.08 1.72
CA ILE A 128 -10.13 -6.86 1.64
C ILE A 128 -9.72 -5.96 2.80
N ILE A 129 -9.32 -4.72 2.48
CA ILE A 129 -9.26 -3.65 3.46
C ILE A 129 -10.63 -2.99 3.57
N LYS A 130 -11.02 -2.63 4.78
CA LYS A 130 -12.40 -2.23 5.12
C LYS A 130 -12.41 -0.95 5.94
N ARG A 131 -13.48 -0.17 5.84
CA ARG A 131 -13.67 1.04 6.68
C ARG A 131 -14.06 0.71 8.13
N GLN A 132 -14.46 -0.53 8.39
CA GLN A 132 -14.87 -1.02 9.70
C GLN A 132 -14.44 -2.48 9.87
N PRO A 133 -14.09 -2.93 11.09
CA PRO A 133 -13.62 -4.30 11.37
C PRO A 133 -14.79 -5.30 11.50
N VAL A 134 -15.75 -5.25 10.56
CA VAL A 134 -16.91 -6.15 10.50
C VAL A 134 -16.81 -7.07 9.28
N ASP A 135 -17.72 -8.03 9.13
CA ASP A 135 -17.80 -8.85 7.91
C ASP A 135 -17.92 -7.93 6.67
N SER A 136 -17.09 -8.18 5.66
CA SER A 136 -17.14 -7.48 4.37
C SER A 136 -18.52 -7.54 3.71
N LYS A 137 -19.31 -8.59 3.95
CA LYS A 137 -20.65 -8.77 3.35
C LYS A 137 -21.66 -7.70 3.78
N VAL A 138 -21.46 -7.08 4.94
CA VAL A 138 -22.38 -6.04 5.45
C VAL A 138 -21.97 -4.62 5.03
N LEU A 139 -20.79 -4.46 4.44
CA LEU A 139 -20.28 -3.17 3.97
C LEU A 139 -20.68 -2.93 2.51
N ASN A 140 -20.90 -1.67 2.15
CA ASN A 140 -21.05 -1.26 0.76
C ASN A 140 -19.69 -1.28 0.03
N ASP A 141 -19.71 -1.15 -1.30
CA ASP A 141 -18.49 -1.24 -2.11
C ASP A 141 -17.53 -0.07 -1.92
N GLN A 142 -18.02 1.13 -1.58
CA GLN A 142 -17.14 2.26 -1.25
C GLN A 142 -16.36 2.03 0.05
N SER A 143 -16.90 1.22 0.95
CA SER A 143 -16.31 0.88 2.24
C SER A 143 -15.34 -0.31 2.21
N LYS A 144 -15.02 -0.83 1.02
CA LYS A 144 -14.17 -2.00 0.81
C LYS A 144 -13.21 -1.81 -0.35
N GLN A 145 -12.01 -2.36 -0.25
CA GLN A 145 -11.07 -2.44 -1.35
C GLN A 145 -10.36 -3.79 -1.31
N VAL A 146 -10.41 -4.53 -2.41
CA VAL A 146 -9.63 -5.77 -2.58
C VAL A 146 -8.17 -5.39 -2.78
N ILE A 147 -7.26 -6.07 -2.11
CA ILE A 147 -5.82 -5.88 -2.25
C ILE A 147 -5.20 -7.24 -2.60
N PRO A 148 -4.57 -7.37 -3.77
CA PRO A 148 -3.87 -8.60 -4.15
C PRO A 148 -2.64 -8.85 -3.27
N ALA A 149 -2.32 -10.12 -3.07
CA ALA A 149 -1.09 -10.57 -2.44
C ALA A 149 0.13 -10.02 -3.20
N GLY A 150 1.19 -9.66 -2.47
CA GLY A 150 2.39 -9.05 -3.02
C GLY A 150 2.32 -7.54 -3.22
N THR A 151 1.19 -6.92 -2.89
CA THR A 151 1.08 -5.46 -2.73
C THR A 151 1.82 -5.02 -1.46
N GLU A 152 2.53 -3.90 -1.52
CA GLU A 152 3.19 -3.26 -0.39
C GLU A 152 2.84 -1.78 -0.36
N LEU A 153 2.24 -1.32 0.76
CA LEU A 153 1.72 0.05 0.87
C LEU A 153 2.40 0.79 2.01
N ILE A 154 2.81 2.03 1.76
CA ILE A 154 3.47 2.86 2.76
C ILE A 154 2.47 3.37 3.79
N LEU A 155 2.77 3.10 5.06
CA LEU A 155 1.93 3.48 6.18
C LEU A 155 2.18 4.93 6.59
N LEU A 156 1.08 5.64 6.85
CA LEU A 156 1.13 6.87 7.62
C LEU A 156 1.08 6.50 9.12
N THR A 157 2.22 6.62 9.78
CA THR A 157 2.39 6.22 11.19
C THR A 157 2.72 7.41 12.07
N ASP A 158 2.50 7.26 13.37
CA ASP A 158 3.13 8.15 14.35
C ASP A 158 4.66 8.02 14.30
N LYS A 159 5.34 9.04 14.82
CA LYS A 159 6.78 8.98 15.04
C LYS A 159 7.09 7.96 16.15
N PRO A 160 8.25 7.29 16.10
CA PRO A 160 8.66 6.38 17.18
C PRO A 160 8.73 7.12 18.52
N ASP A 161 8.26 6.48 19.59
CA ASP A 161 8.33 7.04 20.93
C ASP A 161 9.78 7.05 21.48
N THR A 162 9.96 7.44 22.74
CA THR A 162 11.29 7.47 23.39
C THR A 162 11.94 6.10 23.51
N ASN A 163 11.17 5.02 23.34
CA ASN A 163 11.65 3.64 23.35
C ASN A 163 11.78 3.06 21.93
N ASN A 164 11.71 3.92 20.91
CA ASN A 164 11.73 3.57 19.50
C ASN A 164 10.58 2.64 19.07
N ILE A 165 9.40 2.81 19.69
CA ILE A 165 8.21 2.02 19.39
C ILE A 165 7.21 2.85 18.58
N VAL A 166 6.68 2.25 17.52
CA VAL A 166 5.45 2.68 16.84
C VAL A 166 4.31 1.75 17.27
N LYS A 167 3.16 2.34 17.60
CA LYS A 167 1.99 1.60 18.09
C LYS A 167 0.91 1.60 17.03
N PHE A 168 0.23 0.46 16.87
CA PHE A 168 -0.96 0.34 16.04
C PHE A 168 -2.10 -0.25 16.85
N SER A 169 -3.32 0.22 16.60
CA SER A 169 -4.51 -0.33 17.23
C SER A 169 -4.93 -1.62 16.54
N LEU A 170 -5.27 -2.61 17.35
CA LEU A 170 -5.91 -3.85 16.94
C LEU A 170 -7.36 -3.84 17.43
N GLN A 171 -8.27 -4.32 16.60
CA GLN A 171 -9.68 -4.44 16.94
C GLN A 171 -10.27 -5.64 16.20
N ASP A 172 -10.90 -6.57 16.93
CA ASP A 172 -11.62 -7.72 16.35
C ASP A 172 -10.79 -8.49 15.31
N SER A 173 -9.52 -8.79 15.62
CA SER A 173 -8.54 -9.42 14.71
C SER A 173 -8.18 -8.62 13.45
N HIS A 174 -8.39 -7.31 13.47
CA HIS A 174 -7.97 -6.38 12.43
C HIS A 174 -6.93 -5.39 12.94
N LEU A 175 -5.97 -5.04 12.09
CA LEU A 175 -5.13 -3.86 12.26
C LEU A 175 -5.89 -2.64 11.75
N LYS A 176 -5.96 -1.56 12.54
CA LYS A 176 -6.34 -0.23 12.07
C LYS A 176 -5.11 0.51 11.55
N PHE A 177 -5.19 1.09 10.35
CA PHE A 177 -4.07 1.78 9.72
C PHE A 177 -4.50 2.95 8.83
N SER A 178 -3.51 3.77 8.48
CA SER A 178 -3.62 4.88 7.53
C SER A 178 -2.48 4.77 6.52
N LEU A 179 -2.72 5.23 5.29
CA LEU A 179 -1.77 5.21 4.19
C LEU A 179 -1.16 6.59 4.01
N LYS A 180 0.12 6.61 3.65
CA LYS A 180 0.81 7.84 3.25
C LYS A 180 0.46 8.13 1.79
N ASP A 181 -0.17 9.27 1.53
CA ASP A 181 -0.51 9.82 0.19
C ASP A 181 -1.39 8.95 -0.75
N ILE A 182 -1.58 7.66 -0.48
CA ILE A 182 -2.43 6.75 -1.25
C ILE A 182 -3.87 6.82 -0.75
N GLU A 183 -4.82 6.94 -1.69
CA GLU A 183 -6.24 6.93 -1.41
C GLU A 183 -6.97 5.87 -2.22
N PHE A 184 -7.59 4.91 -1.53
CA PHE A 184 -8.54 4.01 -2.18
C PHE A 184 -9.92 4.62 -2.09
N LYS A 185 -10.58 4.79 -3.25
CA LYS A 185 -11.94 5.34 -3.34
C LYS A 185 -12.12 6.68 -2.59
N GLY A 186 -11.04 7.46 -2.51
CA GLY A 186 -11.02 8.76 -1.84
C GLY A 186 -10.74 8.76 -0.33
N PHE A 187 -10.29 7.63 0.23
CA PHE A 187 -9.94 7.55 1.64
C PHE A 187 -8.52 7.02 1.85
N ALA A 188 -7.73 7.75 2.65
CA ALA A 188 -6.37 7.33 3.05
C ALA A 188 -6.30 6.74 4.48
N GLN A 189 -7.24 7.06 5.36
CA GLN A 189 -7.11 6.84 6.81
C GLN A 189 -8.25 6.01 7.38
N ASP A 190 -8.04 5.31 8.50
CA ASP A 190 -9.04 4.46 9.16
C ASP A 190 -9.44 3.23 8.33
N TRP A 191 -8.47 2.61 7.68
CA TRP A 191 -8.64 1.30 7.07
C TRP A 191 -8.37 0.18 8.08
N TYR A 192 -9.02 -0.96 7.87
CA TYR A 192 -8.91 -2.17 8.67
C TYR A 192 -8.55 -3.35 7.79
N VAL A 193 -7.60 -4.18 8.23
CA VAL A 193 -7.18 -5.40 7.51
C VAL A 193 -6.99 -6.55 8.50
N PHE A 194 -7.34 -7.77 8.08
CA PHE A 194 -7.15 -8.96 8.91
C PHE A 194 -5.66 -9.18 9.22
N THR A 195 -5.34 -9.32 10.51
CA THR A 195 -3.96 -9.43 11.03
C THR A 195 -3.22 -10.68 10.54
N GLN A 196 -3.94 -11.69 10.06
CA GLN A 196 -3.37 -12.93 9.53
C GLN A 196 -2.94 -12.81 8.05
N HIS A 197 -3.39 -11.77 7.32
CA HIS A 197 -3.10 -11.62 5.89
C HIS A 197 -1.95 -10.65 5.60
N VAL A 198 -1.48 -9.92 6.61
CA VAL A 198 -0.50 -8.85 6.45
C VAL A 198 0.62 -8.93 7.48
N GLY A 199 1.79 -8.42 7.11
CA GLY A 199 2.87 -8.07 8.03
C GLY A 199 3.26 -6.59 7.90
N ILE A 200 4.19 -6.16 8.75
CA ILE A 200 4.75 -4.80 8.74
C ILE A 200 6.26 -4.91 8.69
N GLU A 201 6.88 -4.15 7.77
CA GLU A 201 8.32 -4.07 7.60
C GLU A 201 8.77 -2.61 7.45
N PRO A 202 10.06 -2.30 7.70
CA PRO A 202 10.66 -1.05 7.27
C PRO A 202 10.58 -0.87 5.76
N VAL A 203 10.58 0.39 5.30
CA VAL A 203 10.79 0.72 3.89
C VAL A 203 12.29 0.63 3.59
N ASP A 204 12.65 -0.03 2.49
CA ASP A 204 14.02 -0.21 2.01
C ASP A 204 14.60 1.06 1.34
#